data_AF-A0A7L3B6H4-F1
#
_entry.id   AF-A0A7L3B6H4-F1
#
_cell.length_a   1.000
_cell.length_b   1.000
_cell.length_c   1.000
_cell.angle_alpha   90.00
_cell.angle_beta   90.00
_cell.angle_gamma   90.00
#
_symmetry.space_group_name_H-M   'P 1'
#
loop_
_entity.id
_entity.type
_entity.pdbx_description
1 polymer ?
#
loop_
_entity_poly.entity_id
_entity_poly.type
_entity_poly.pdbx_seq_one_letter_code
_entity_poly.pdbx_strand_id
1 'polypeptide(L)'
;EIEFMYKPGNVSAAPPVVVPHQPRLDWQMWFAALGPHTSSPWFASFVHRLLQGKEDVIRLVQVEGSRYPFSARPPVYLRAHLYKYWFTGSAEGSDVPTPWWRRQRVQEFFPTVSLGDPTLDTLLAQHGLKDKTPLKRPAEAVVPRGLRALRRLCQPFSGPAVLWSLYLVAATIGLLRALGHRSQGGSPPARHKAPRRGEPADRGGGERNGQLRRREGKESEERGEGRARGATDGHTEGDRATKKKK
;
A
#
# COMPACT_ATOMS: atom_id res chain seq x y z
N GLU A 1 21.69 6.92 -9.22
CA GLU A 1 20.26 7.15 -8.97
C GLU A 1 20.07 7.21 -7.46
N ILE A 2 19.10 7.97 -6.93
CA ILE A 2 18.78 7.87 -5.50
C ILE A 2 17.84 6.68 -5.33
N GLU A 3 18.26 5.68 -4.57
CA GLU A 3 17.44 4.50 -4.30
C GLU A 3 16.45 4.78 -3.18
N PHE A 4 15.17 4.52 -3.47
CA PHE A 4 14.08 4.62 -2.50
C PHE A 4 13.87 3.28 -1.81
N MET A 5 13.39 3.29 -0.58
CA MET A 5 13.17 2.07 0.19
C MET A 5 12.10 1.14 -0.39
N TYR A 6 11.02 1.67 -0.99
CA TYR A 6 9.83 0.86 -1.26
C TYR A 6 9.35 0.87 -2.71
N LYS A 7 9.46 2.01 -3.42
CA LYS A 7 9.13 2.06 -4.85
C LYS A 7 10.21 1.34 -5.70
N PRO A 8 9.86 0.86 -6.90
CA PRO A 8 10.84 0.30 -7.82
C PRO A 8 11.99 1.26 -8.17
N GLY A 9 13.17 0.68 -8.37
CA GLY A 9 14.41 1.39 -8.72
C GLY A 9 15.42 0.43 -9.35
N ASN A 10 16.25 -0.20 -8.53
CA ASN A 10 17.17 -1.24 -8.98
C ASN A 10 16.38 -2.43 -9.58
N VAL A 11 16.64 -2.74 -10.85
CA VAL A 11 15.90 -3.77 -11.61
C VAL A 11 16.15 -5.18 -11.09
N SER A 12 17.26 -5.41 -10.40
CA SER A 12 17.62 -6.69 -9.80
C SER A 12 17.13 -6.84 -8.37
N ALA A 13 16.54 -5.79 -7.77
CA ALA A 13 16.03 -5.85 -6.41
C ALA A 13 14.58 -6.37 -6.38
N ALA A 14 14.33 -7.36 -5.52
CA ALA A 14 12.98 -7.87 -5.28
C ALA A 14 12.06 -6.77 -4.69
N PRO A 15 10.74 -6.78 -5.01
CA PRO A 15 9.78 -5.93 -4.31
C PRO A 15 9.80 -6.20 -2.80
N PRO A 16 9.88 -5.17 -1.94
CA PRO A 16 9.87 -5.37 -0.50
C PRO A 16 8.46 -5.72 -0.01
N VAL A 17 8.38 -6.56 1.02
CA VAL A 17 7.15 -6.78 1.78
C VAL A 17 7.01 -5.65 2.80
N VAL A 18 6.10 -4.70 2.52
CA VAL A 18 5.95 -3.49 3.34
C VAL A 18 4.80 -3.57 4.34
N VAL A 19 3.85 -4.47 4.15
CA VAL A 19 2.70 -4.61 5.07
C VAL A 19 3.20 -4.91 6.49
N PRO A 20 2.66 -4.25 7.54
CA PRO A 20 1.50 -3.34 7.56
C PRO A 20 1.84 -1.85 7.38
N HIS A 21 3.08 -1.50 7.04
CA HIS A 21 3.48 -0.13 6.76
C HIS A 21 2.81 0.40 5.49
N GLN A 22 2.46 1.69 5.50
CA GLN A 22 1.97 2.42 4.33
C GLN A 22 3.01 3.47 3.93
N PRO A 23 3.90 3.18 2.95
CA PRO A 23 4.94 4.09 2.49
C PRO A 23 4.36 5.40 1.92
N ARG A 24 4.30 6.46 2.74
CA ARG A 24 3.63 7.70 2.34
C ARG A 24 4.36 8.45 1.24
N LEU A 25 5.70 8.48 1.27
CA LEU A 25 6.47 9.15 0.22
C LEU A 25 6.31 8.43 -1.13
N ASP A 26 6.48 7.12 -1.15
CA ASP A 26 6.37 6.30 -2.36
C ASP A 26 4.97 6.33 -2.95
N TRP A 27 3.94 6.35 -2.09
CA TRP A 27 2.56 6.58 -2.51
C TRP A 27 2.39 7.96 -3.16
N GLN A 28 2.93 9.02 -2.57
CA GLN A 28 2.91 10.36 -3.17
C GLN A 28 3.67 10.40 -4.51
N MET A 29 4.78 9.67 -4.63
CA MET A 29 5.53 9.55 -5.88
C MET A 29 4.70 8.90 -6.99
N TRP A 30 3.89 7.89 -6.65
CA TRP A 30 2.94 7.30 -7.60
C TRP A 30 1.95 8.33 -8.14
N PHE A 31 1.33 9.15 -7.27
CA PHE A 31 0.43 10.22 -7.74
C PHE A 31 1.15 11.29 -8.56
N ALA A 32 2.36 11.69 -8.14
CA ALA A 32 3.14 12.68 -8.86
C ALA A 32 3.44 12.23 -10.30
N ALA A 33 3.68 10.94 -10.50
CA ALA A 33 3.95 10.36 -11.81
C ALA A 33 2.73 10.33 -12.76
N LEU A 34 1.51 10.62 -12.28
CA LEU A 34 0.29 10.63 -13.12
C LEU A 34 0.11 11.93 -13.92
N GLY A 35 0.92 12.95 -13.65
CA GLY A 35 0.82 14.25 -14.33
C GLY A 35 2.17 14.95 -14.49
N PRO A 36 2.17 16.20 -14.98
CA PRO A 36 3.38 17.01 -15.01
C PRO A 36 3.82 17.37 -13.59
N HIS A 37 5.12 17.63 -13.37
CA HIS A 37 5.63 17.97 -12.04
C HIS A 37 4.97 19.21 -11.41
N THR A 38 4.45 20.13 -12.22
CA THR A 38 3.72 21.32 -11.77
C THR A 38 2.40 21.00 -11.06
N SER A 39 1.82 19.80 -11.26
CA SER A 39 0.64 19.35 -10.51
C SER A 39 0.97 18.86 -9.10
N SER A 40 2.26 18.68 -8.79
CA SER A 40 2.75 18.19 -7.50
C SER A 40 3.75 19.17 -6.86
N PRO A 41 3.29 20.34 -6.36
CA PRO A 41 4.17 21.37 -5.80
C PRO A 41 5.08 20.90 -4.67
N TRP A 42 4.62 19.93 -3.88
CA TRP A 42 5.40 19.32 -2.81
C TRP A 42 6.71 18.68 -3.33
N PHE A 43 6.74 18.22 -4.58
CA PHE A 43 7.91 17.59 -5.18
C PHE A 43 9.06 18.59 -5.36
N ALA A 44 8.76 19.84 -5.76
CA ALA A 44 9.77 20.89 -5.84
C ALA A 44 10.37 21.19 -4.45
N SER A 45 9.54 21.24 -3.41
CA SER A 45 10.02 21.37 -2.02
C SER A 45 10.85 20.16 -1.58
N PHE A 46 10.47 18.96 -1.98
CA PHE A 46 11.23 17.74 -1.70
C PHE A 46 12.62 17.78 -2.36
N VAL A 47 12.71 18.14 -3.65
CA VAL A 47 13.98 18.32 -4.37
C VAL A 47 14.85 19.37 -3.70
N HIS A 48 14.28 20.54 -3.36
CA HIS A 48 15.00 21.61 -2.67
C HIS A 48 15.58 21.14 -1.32
N ARG A 49 14.79 20.40 -0.52
CA ARG A 49 15.25 19.87 0.77
C ARG A 49 16.34 18.80 0.64
N LEU A 50 16.31 18.00 -0.44
CA LEU A 50 17.39 17.06 -0.74
C LEU A 50 18.68 17.78 -1.13
N LEU A 51 18.59 18.81 -1.97
CA LEU A 51 19.73 19.68 -2.31
C LEU A 51 20.33 20.36 -1.07
N GLN A 52 19.49 20.77 -0.11
CA GLN A 52 19.91 21.29 1.19
C GLN A 52 20.55 20.23 2.11
N GLY A 53 20.47 18.94 1.78
CA GLY A 53 20.96 17.85 2.63
C GLY A 53 20.16 17.66 3.92
N LYS A 54 18.87 18.01 3.95
CA LYS A 54 18.06 17.90 5.17
C LYS A 54 17.86 16.44 5.54
N GLU A 55 18.48 16.01 6.65
CA GLU A 55 18.41 14.63 7.14
C GLU A 55 16.98 14.10 7.28
N ASP A 56 16.06 14.91 7.82
CA ASP A 56 14.66 14.50 8.00
C ASP A 56 14.00 14.11 6.67
N VAL A 57 14.39 14.74 5.55
CA VAL A 57 13.86 14.42 4.21
C VAL A 57 14.61 13.26 3.58
N ILE A 58 15.93 13.20 3.74
CA ILE A 58 16.74 12.06 3.28
C ILE A 58 16.24 10.76 3.90
N ARG A 59 15.90 10.75 5.20
CA ARG A 59 15.37 9.58 5.90
C ARG A 59 14.00 9.11 5.39
N LEU A 60 13.22 9.98 4.75
CA LEU A 60 11.99 9.54 4.06
C LEU A 60 12.31 8.68 2.84
N VAL A 61 13.46 8.90 2.20
CA VAL A 61 13.92 8.18 1.02
C VAL A 61 14.70 6.92 1.40
N GLN A 62 15.61 7.05 2.36
CA GLN A 62 16.52 6.00 2.77
C GLN A 62 16.94 6.17 4.24
N VAL A 63 16.62 5.20 5.09
CA VAL A 63 17.03 5.18 6.50
C VAL A 63 18.48 4.70 6.67
N GLU A 64 18.97 3.85 5.76
CA GLU A 64 20.34 3.33 5.80
C GLU A 64 21.30 4.29 5.08
N GLY A 65 22.06 5.08 5.85
CA GLY A 65 22.92 6.14 5.29
C GLY A 65 23.94 5.66 4.25
N SER A 66 24.43 4.41 4.35
CA SER A 66 25.34 3.78 3.39
C SER A 66 24.73 3.63 1.99
N ARG A 67 23.41 3.44 1.89
CA ARG A 67 22.69 3.30 0.62
C ARG A 67 22.33 4.64 -0.02
N TYR A 68 22.41 5.73 0.74
CA TYR A 68 22.15 7.06 0.19
C TYR A 68 23.44 7.61 -0.46
N PRO A 69 23.46 7.86 -1.78
CA PRO A 69 24.69 8.18 -2.50
C PRO A 69 25.31 9.53 -2.11
N PHE A 70 24.56 10.39 -1.42
CA PHE A 70 24.96 11.73 -1.00
C PHE A 70 25.04 11.84 0.53
N SER A 71 25.43 10.75 1.21
CA SER A 71 25.53 10.69 2.67
C SER A 71 26.68 11.53 3.23
N ALA A 72 27.79 11.66 2.49
CA ALA A 72 28.94 12.47 2.91
C ALA A 72 28.74 13.97 2.66
N ARG A 73 28.10 14.34 1.54
CA ARG A 73 27.81 15.72 1.16
C ARG A 73 26.52 15.79 0.34
N PRO A 74 25.71 16.85 0.49
CA PRO A 74 24.49 17.02 -0.31
C PRO A 74 24.78 17.09 -1.81
N PRO A 75 23.82 16.69 -2.67
CA PRO A 75 23.98 16.79 -4.11
C PRO A 75 24.00 18.26 -4.55
N VAL A 76 24.88 18.60 -5.50
CA VAL A 76 24.94 19.95 -6.11
C VAL A 76 23.80 20.14 -7.11
N TYR A 77 23.49 19.09 -7.87
CA TYR A 77 22.44 19.09 -8.89
C TYR A 77 21.51 17.90 -8.69
N LEU A 78 20.22 18.13 -8.93
CA LEU A 78 19.21 17.08 -9.00
C LEU A 78 18.36 17.24 -10.25
N ARG A 79 17.97 16.11 -10.83
CA ARG A 79 16.98 15.98 -11.90
C ARG A 79 16.14 14.75 -11.63
N ALA A 80 14.94 14.69 -12.19
CA ALA A 80 14.08 13.51 -12.07
C ALA A 80 13.64 13.00 -13.44
N HIS A 81 13.68 11.69 -13.62
CA HIS A 81 13.20 11.00 -14.82
C HIS A 81 12.00 10.13 -14.47
N LEU A 82 11.00 10.11 -15.34
CA LEU A 82 9.86 9.21 -15.22
C LEU A 82 10.16 7.90 -15.94
N TYR A 83 9.98 6.79 -15.24
CA TYR A 83 10.11 5.45 -15.79
C TYR A 83 8.82 4.66 -15.56
N LYS A 84 8.49 3.79 -16.52
CA LYS A 84 7.53 2.70 -16.31
C LYS A 84 8.29 1.43 -15.95
N TYR A 85 7.78 0.70 -14.97
CA TYR A 85 8.31 -0.57 -14.50
C TYR A 85 7.28 -1.68 -14.73
N TRP A 86 7.76 -2.86 -15.09
CA TRP A 86 6.95 -4.08 -15.15
C TRP A 86 7.73 -5.21 -14.51
N PHE A 87 7.02 -6.15 -13.89
CA PHE A 87 7.62 -7.43 -13.52
C PHE A 87 8.12 -8.14 -14.77
N THR A 88 9.26 -8.79 -14.64
CA THR A 88 9.72 -9.75 -15.63
C THR A 88 8.95 -11.05 -15.46
N GLY A 89 8.70 -11.76 -16.56
CA GLY A 89 8.26 -13.15 -16.50
C GLY A 89 9.46 -14.03 -16.16
N SER A 90 9.20 -15.16 -15.48
CA SER A 90 10.23 -16.18 -15.29
C SER A 90 10.68 -16.67 -16.67
N ALA A 91 11.97 -16.52 -17.01
CA ALA A 91 12.54 -17.13 -18.20
C ALA A 91 12.71 -18.62 -17.92
N GLU A 92 11.71 -19.42 -18.30
CA GLU A 92 11.76 -20.87 -18.18
C GLU A 92 12.96 -21.39 -19.00
N GLY A 93 13.96 -21.98 -18.33
CA GLY A 93 15.13 -22.59 -18.97
C GLY A 93 16.36 -21.69 -19.19
N SER A 94 16.45 -20.51 -18.58
CA SER A 94 17.69 -19.71 -18.60
C SER A 94 18.50 -19.90 -17.31
N ASP A 95 19.78 -20.26 -17.45
CA ASP A 95 20.75 -20.30 -16.34
C ASP A 95 21.11 -18.91 -15.79
N VAL A 96 20.68 -17.84 -16.46
CA VAL A 96 20.99 -16.47 -16.07
C VAL A 96 19.90 -15.93 -15.12
N PRO A 97 20.27 -15.42 -13.94
CA PRO A 97 19.32 -14.77 -13.04
C PRO A 97 18.58 -13.64 -13.78
N THR A 98 17.26 -13.78 -13.93
CA THR A 98 16.43 -12.76 -14.56
C THR A 98 16.21 -11.62 -13.55
N PRO A 99 16.42 -10.34 -13.94
CA PRO A 99 16.12 -9.21 -13.06
C PRO A 99 14.65 -9.21 -12.69
N TRP A 100 14.27 -8.73 -11.50
CA TRP A 100 12.87 -8.66 -11.04
C TRP A 100 12.02 -7.70 -11.88
N TRP A 101 12.64 -6.68 -12.46
CA TRP A 101 11.94 -5.62 -13.19
C TRP A 101 12.55 -5.38 -14.57
N ARG A 102 11.68 -5.03 -15.52
CA ARG A 102 12.08 -4.29 -16.72
C ARG A 102 11.61 -2.85 -16.59
N ARG A 103 12.43 -1.88 -17.04
CA ARG A 103 12.10 -0.46 -16.98
C ARG A 103 12.26 0.24 -18.32
N GLN A 104 11.40 1.21 -18.60
CA GLN A 104 11.47 2.06 -19.78
C GLN A 104 11.41 3.53 -19.37
N ARG A 105 12.37 4.33 -19.84
CA ARG A 105 12.35 5.78 -19.65
C ARG A 105 11.21 6.36 -20.48
N VAL A 106 10.33 7.14 -19.86
CA VAL A 106 9.23 7.83 -20.52
C VAL A 106 9.67 9.22 -20.92
N GLN A 107 10.06 10.03 -19.94
CA GLN A 107 10.43 11.43 -20.14
C GLN A 107 11.27 11.94 -18.97
N GLU A 108 11.82 13.14 -19.13
CA GLU A 108 12.26 13.93 -17.99
C GLU A 108 11.02 14.42 -17.21
N PHE A 109 10.98 14.14 -15.91
CA PHE A 109 9.87 14.52 -15.05
C PHE A 109 10.09 15.91 -14.44
N PHE A 110 11.31 16.16 -13.96
CA PHE A 110 11.71 17.41 -13.31
C PHE A 110 13.09 17.83 -13.85
N PRO A 111 13.26 19.11 -14.25
CA PRO A 111 14.49 19.58 -14.87
C PRO A 111 15.68 19.49 -13.91
N THR A 112 16.88 19.64 -14.47
CA THR A 112 18.10 19.72 -13.66
C THR A 112 18.14 21.06 -12.94
N VAL A 113 18.21 21.04 -11.61
CA VAL A 113 18.25 22.24 -10.76
C VAL A 113 19.34 22.12 -9.70
N SER A 114 19.72 23.26 -9.13
CA SER A 114 20.66 23.38 -8.00
C SER A 114 20.12 24.33 -6.92
N LEU A 115 20.81 24.44 -5.78
CA LEU A 115 20.46 25.44 -4.77
C LEU A 115 20.67 26.85 -5.33
N GLY A 116 19.66 27.72 -5.18
CA GLY A 116 19.68 29.07 -5.74
C GLY A 116 19.27 29.16 -7.21
N ASP A 117 18.84 28.05 -7.82
CA ASP A 117 18.29 28.04 -9.17
C ASP A 117 16.99 28.86 -9.23
N PRO A 118 16.87 29.86 -10.12
CA PRO A 118 15.70 30.74 -10.20
C PRO A 118 14.42 29.99 -10.59
N THR A 119 14.52 28.90 -11.36
CA THR A 119 13.39 28.05 -11.73
C THR A 119 12.82 27.35 -10.50
N LEU A 120 13.70 26.76 -9.68
CA LEU A 120 13.32 26.09 -8.44
C LEU A 120 12.72 27.08 -7.45
N ASP A 121 13.37 28.23 -7.28
CA ASP A 121 12.91 29.29 -6.37
C ASP A 121 11.55 29.84 -6.77
N THR A 122 11.29 30.02 -8.07
CA THR A 122 10.00 30.49 -8.59
C THR A 122 8.91 29.47 -8.30
N LEU A 123 9.16 28.17 -8.55
CA LEU A 123 8.20 27.10 -8.23
C LEU A 123 7.88 27.05 -6.73
N LEU A 124 8.88 27.21 -5.85
CA LEU A 124 8.67 27.24 -4.40
C LEU A 124 7.88 28.48 -3.97
N ALA A 125 8.17 29.64 -4.53
CA ALA A 125 7.49 30.90 -4.21
C ALA A 125 6.02 30.86 -4.65
N GLN A 126 5.74 30.39 -5.86
CA GLN A 126 4.39 30.30 -6.43
C GLN A 126 3.42 29.50 -5.54
N HIS A 127 3.93 28.48 -4.85
CA HIS A 127 3.13 27.63 -3.96
C HIS A 127 3.31 27.94 -2.47
N GLY A 128 4.02 29.02 -2.12
CA GLY A 128 4.24 29.42 -0.73
C GLY A 128 5.06 28.40 0.09
N LEU A 129 5.90 27.62 -0.59
CA LEU A 129 6.74 26.55 -0.02
C LEU A 129 8.19 26.99 0.24
N LYS A 130 8.53 28.25 -0.08
CA LYS A 130 9.82 28.84 0.31
C LYS A 130 9.90 28.92 1.84
N ASP A 131 11.07 28.58 2.39
CA ASP A 131 11.29 28.39 3.82
C ASP A 131 10.63 29.49 4.68
N LYS A 132 9.53 29.14 5.36
CA LYS A 132 8.93 30.01 6.37
C LYS A 132 9.70 29.83 7.66
N THR A 133 9.90 30.93 8.39
CA THR A 133 10.52 30.94 9.71
C THR A 133 9.85 29.84 10.56
N PRO A 134 10.61 28.91 11.17
CA PRO A 134 10.01 27.86 11.96
C PRO A 134 9.14 28.48 13.04
N LEU A 135 7.86 28.07 13.12
CA LEU A 135 6.99 28.49 14.22
C LEU A 135 7.73 28.17 15.53
N LYS A 136 8.04 29.20 16.31
CA LYS A 136 8.60 29.09 17.66
C LYS A 136 7.60 28.31 18.51
N ARG A 137 7.74 26.98 18.57
CA ARG A 137 7.02 26.17 19.54
C ARG A 137 7.66 26.33 20.91
N PRO A 138 6.89 26.39 22.00
CA PRO A 138 7.46 26.46 23.34
C PRO A 138 8.39 25.27 23.58
N ALA A 139 9.66 25.55 23.90
CA ALA A 139 10.68 24.54 24.12
C ALA A 139 10.39 23.64 25.33
N GLU A 140 9.54 24.12 26.25
CA GLU A 140 9.20 23.51 27.53
C GLU A 140 8.08 22.47 27.51
N ALA A 141 7.42 22.28 26.36
CA ALA A 141 6.30 21.34 26.30
C ALA A 141 6.79 19.87 26.39
N VAL A 142 6.29 19.15 27.41
CA VAL A 142 6.61 17.73 27.68
C VAL A 142 6.27 16.83 26.50
N VAL A 143 5.11 17.05 25.86
CA VAL A 143 4.64 16.25 24.73
C VAL A 143 5.61 16.31 23.54
N PRO A 144 6.01 17.49 23.01
CA PRO A 144 7.04 17.58 21.97
C PRO A 144 8.40 16.99 22.36
N ARG A 145 8.79 17.01 23.64
CA ARG A 145 10.03 16.35 24.09
C ARG A 145 9.90 14.84 24.00
N GLY A 146 8.81 14.27 24.51
CA GLY A 146 8.51 12.84 24.40
C GLY A 146 8.43 12.35 22.96
N LEU A 147 7.72 13.07 22.09
CA LEU A 147 7.64 12.72 20.66
C LEU A 147 8.99 12.79 19.95
N ARG A 148 9.87 13.74 20.32
CA ARG A 148 11.24 13.81 19.80
C ARG A 148 12.09 12.64 20.28
N ALA A 149 11.97 12.26 21.55
CA ALA A 149 12.67 11.10 22.09
C ALA A 149 12.22 9.81 21.40
N LEU A 150 10.91 9.61 21.27
CA LEU A 150 10.34 8.46 20.54
C LEU A 150 10.80 8.44 19.08
N ARG A 151 10.78 9.59 18.40
CA ARG A 151 11.30 9.71 17.03
C ARG A 151 12.76 9.28 16.95
N ARG A 152 13.62 9.69 17.89
CA ARG A 152 15.03 9.29 17.91
C ARG A 152 15.21 7.78 18.09
N LEU A 153 14.39 7.14 18.92
CA LEU A 153 14.41 5.68 19.10
C LEU A 153 14.01 4.94 17.82
N CYS A 154 13.02 5.44 17.08
CA CYS A 154 12.54 4.81 15.85
C CYS A 154 13.34 5.18 14.59
N GLN A 155 14.08 6.30 14.61
CA GLN A 155 14.82 6.84 13.46
C GLN A 155 15.79 5.89 12.74
N PRO A 156 16.50 4.95 13.40
CA PRO A 156 17.41 4.04 12.69
C PRO A 156 16.67 2.89 11.98
N PHE A 157 15.39 2.67 12.29
CA PHE A 157 14.64 1.54 11.77
C PHE A 157 13.69 1.96 10.64
N SER A 158 13.49 1.05 9.68
CA SER A 158 12.49 1.24 8.63
C SER A 158 11.07 1.12 9.21
N GLY A 159 10.09 1.74 8.55
CA GLY A 159 8.68 1.69 8.97
C GLY A 159 8.16 0.26 9.20
N PRO A 160 8.34 -0.69 8.25
CA PRO A 160 7.95 -2.08 8.43
C PRO A 160 8.63 -2.75 9.63
N ALA A 161 9.94 -2.51 9.84
CA ALA A 161 10.67 -3.12 10.96
C ALA A 161 10.10 -2.70 12.32
N VAL A 162 9.78 -1.41 12.47
CA VAL A 162 9.13 -0.90 13.69
C VAL A 162 7.77 -1.58 13.89
N LEU A 163 6.93 -1.62 12.86
CA LEU A 163 5.58 -2.19 12.99
C LEU A 163 5.59 -3.70 13.27
N TRP A 164 6.45 -4.46 12.60
CA TRP A 164 6.59 -5.89 12.87
C TRP A 164 7.13 -6.14 14.28
N SER A 165 8.09 -5.34 14.76
CA SER A 165 8.58 -5.47 16.13
C SER A 165 7.46 -5.27 17.17
N LEU A 166 6.60 -4.26 16.98
CA LEU A 166 5.46 -4.01 17.85
C LEU A 166 4.42 -5.14 17.78
N TYR A 167 4.14 -5.63 16.58
CA TYR A 167 3.20 -6.74 16.38
C TYR A 167 3.68 -8.02 17.07
N LEU A 168 4.96 -8.36 16.88
CA LEU A 168 5.58 -9.54 17.49
C LEU A 168 5.60 -9.42 19.02
N VAL A 169 5.96 -8.25 19.58
CA VAL A 169 5.92 -8.02 21.03
C VAL A 169 4.50 -8.21 21.58
N ALA A 170 3.49 -7.65 20.93
CA ALA A 170 2.10 -7.83 21.34
C ALA A 170 1.65 -9.30 21.26
N ALA A 171 2.02 -10.00 20.19
CA ALA A 171 1.73 -11.42 20.02
C ALA A 171 2.39 -12.27 21.12
N THR A 172 3.65 -12.00 21.46
CA THR A 172 4.37 -12.69 22.54
C THR A 172 3.69 -12.45 23.90
N ILE A 173 3.33 -11.20 24.23
CA ILE A 173 2.60 -10.90 25.47
C ILE A 173 1.25 -11.64 25.51
N GLY A 174 0.52 -11.65 24.39
CA GLY A 174 -0.74 -12.38 24.26
C GLY A 174 -0.57 -13.89 24.49
N LEU A 175 0.47 -14.49 23.89
CA LEU A 175 0.81 -15.90 24.06
C LEU A 175 1.16 -16.24 25.51
N LEU A 176 2.01 -15.43 26.15
CA LEU A 176 2.39 -15.63 27.56
C LEU A 176 1.17 -15.55 28.49
N ARG A 177 0.25 -14.61 28.25
CA ARG A 177 -1.00 -14.51 29.02
C ARG A 177 -1.90 -15.73 28.81
N ALA A 178 -2.02 -16.22 27.57
CA ALA A 178 -2.84 -17.39 27.26
C ALA A 178 -2.27 -18.67 27.90
N LEU A 179 -0.94 -18.83 27.90
CA LEU A 179 -0.27 -19.96 28.55
C LEU A 179 -0.40 -19.87 30.08
N GLY A 180 -0.25 -18.68 30.67
CA GLY A 180 -0.45 -18.46 32.10
C GLY A 180 -1.88 -18.76 32.57
N HIS A 181 -2.89 -18.35 31.80
CA HIS A 181 -4.30 -18.66 32.09
C HIS A 181 -4.60 -20.16 32.01
N ARG A 182 -4.01 -20.88 31.03
CA ARG A 182 -4.17 -22.34 30.93
C ARG A 182 -3.54 -23.09 32.11
N SER A 183 -2.46 -22.55 32.68
CA SER A 183 -1.82 -23.13 33.88
C SER A 183 -2.62 -22.93 35.17
N GLN A 184 -3.56 -21.97 35.22
CA GLN A 184 -4.41 -21.72 36.40
C GLN A 184 -5.77 -22.44 36.35
N GLY A 185 -6.11 -23.08 35.24
CA GLY A 185 -7.30 -23.95 35.12
C GLY A 185 -7.08 -25.32 35.76
N GLY A 186 -6.92 -25.37 37.08
CA GLY A 186 -6.86 -26.61 37.85
C GLY A 186 -8.17 -27.41 37.79
N SER A 187 -8.02 -28.74 37.78
CA SER A 187 -9.04 -29.77 37.58
C SER A 187 -10.43 -29.51 38.20
N PRO A 188 -11.54 -29.90 37.53
CA PRO A 188 -12.86 -29.85 38.16
C PRO A 188 -12.91 -30.78 39.38
N PRO A 189 -13.60 -30.40 40.48
CA PRO A 189 -13.73 -31.27 41.65
C PRO A 189 -14.47 -32.55 41.25
N ALA A 190 -13.94 -33.69 41.71
CA ALA A 190 -14.51 -35.00 41.48
C ALA A 190 -15.97 -35.03 41.96
N ARG A 191 -16.91 -35.21 41.03
CA ARG A 191 -18.32 -35.48 41.35
C ARG A 191 -18.41 -36.84 42.05
N HIS A 192 -18.78 -36.85 43.32
CA HIS A 192 -19.16 -38.04 44.05
C HIS A 192 -20.33 -38.76 43.34
N LYS A 193 -20.14 -40.04 42.99
CA LYS A 193 -21.19 -40.95 42.52
C LYS A 193 -22.12 -41.28 43.70
N ALA A 194 -23.38 -40.84 43.64
CA ALA A 194 -24.44 -41.38 44.47
C ALA A 194 -24.99 -42.70 43.87
N PRO A 195 -25.45 -43.67 44.69
CA PRO A 195 -25.77 -45.01 44.21
C PRO A 195 -27.13 -45.05 43.49
N ARG A 196 -27.20 -45.88 42.45
CA ARG A 196 -28.41 -46.25 41.70
C ARG A 196 -29.43 -46.92 42.63
N ARG A 197 -30.70 -46.53 42.54
CA ARG A 197 -31.81 -47.34 43.07
C ARG A 197 -33.05 -47.25 42.17
N GLY A 198 -33.42 -48.40 41.62
CA GLY A 198 -34.80 -48.85 41.36
C GLY A 198 -35.62 -48.13 40.29
N GLU A 199 -35.73 -48.75 39.11
CA GLU A 199 -36.95 -48.72 38.29
C GLU A 199 -38.03 -49.60 38.98
N PRO A 200 -39.34 -49.36 38.77
CA PRO A 200 -39.95 -49.92 37.56
C PRO A 200 -41.03 -49.07 36.87
N ALA A 201 -41.14 -49.36 35.57
CA ALA A 201 -42.24 -49.24 34.62
C ALA A 201 -43.62 -48.77 35.10
N ASP A 202 -44.21 -47.85 34.32
CA ASP A 202 -45.54 -48.11 33.76
C ASP A 202 -45.70 -47.48 32.35
N ARG A 203 -46.48 -48.18 31.53
CA ARG A 203 -46.75 -47.97 30.12
C ARG A 203 -47.84 -46.93 29.90
N GLY A 204 -47.74 -46.23 28.78
CA GLY A 204 -48.91 -46.03 27.92
C GLY A 204 -49.33 -44.59 27.64
N GLY A 205 -49.27 -44.22 26.35
CA GLY A 205 -50.24 -43.29 25.74
C GLY A 205 -49.65 -42.00 25.19
N GLY A 206 -49.54 -41.90 23.86
CA GLY A 206 -49.42 -40.63 23.15
C GLY A 206 -48.53 -40.65 21.92
N GLU A 207 -48.89 -41.45 20.91
CA GLU A 207 -48.25 -41.44 19.59
C GLU A 207 -48.29 -40.04 18.95
N ARG A 208 -47.10 -39.50 18.64
CA ARG A 208 -46.93 -38.35 17.75
C ARG A 208 -46.93 -38.83 16.30
N ASN A 209 -47.75 -38.19 15.48
CA ASN A 209 -47.70 -38.22 14.03
C ASN A 209 -46.26 -38.14 13.48
N GLY A 210 -45.88 -39.14 12.70
CA GLY A 210 -44.93 -39.01 11.59
C GLY A 210 -45.56 -38.18 10.46
N GLN A 211 -44.95 -37.93 9.31
CA GLN A 211 -43.67 -38.29 8.72
C GLN A 211 -43.61 -37.43 7.44
N LEU A 212 -42.40 -37.19 6.94
CA LEU A 212 -42.12 -36.51 5.67
C LEU A 212 -43.02 -36.99 4.52
N ARG A 213 -43.43 -36.07 3.63
CA ARG A 213 -43.50 -36.39 2.20
C ARG A 213 -43.22 -35.19 1.27
N ARG A 214 -42.02 -35.28 0.68
CA ARG A 214 -41.55 -34.92 -0.66
C ARG A 214 -42.62 -34.71 -1.76
N ARG A 215 -42.42 -33.68 -2.58
CA ARG A 215 -42.63 -33.56 -4.04
C ARG A 215 -41.74 -32.39 -4.53
N GLU A 216 -40.63 -32.58 -5.25
CA GLU A 216 -40.50 -32.85 -6.70
C GLU A 216 -41.41 -31.98 -7.58
N GLY A 217 -40.94 -31.22 -8.57
CA GLY A 217 -39.58 -31.07 -9.09
C GLY A 217 -39.50 -30.18 -10.35
N LYS A 218 -38.29 -30.21 -10.95
CA LYS A 218 -37.89 -29.91 -12.35
C LYS A 218 -37.94 -28.46 -12.87
N GLU A 219 -36.76 -27.92 -13.24
CA GLU A 219 -36.21 -27.76 -14.63
C GLU A 219 -37.02 -26.69 -15.39
N SER A 220 -36.45 -25.60 -15.93
CA SER A 220 -35.26 -25.49 -16.77
C SER A 220 -34.81 -24.02 -16.90
N GLU A 221 -33.60 -23.84 -17.42
CA GLU A 221 -33.09 -22.63 -18.07
C GLU A 221 -34.08 -21.98 -19.05
N GLU A 222 -34.19 -20.65 -19.05
CA GLU A 222 -33.96 -19.84 -20.27
C GLU A 222 -33.95 -18.34 -19.98
N ARG A 223 -32.83 -17.71 -20.35
CA ARG A 223 -32.72 -16.57 -21.27
C ARG A 223 -34.01 -15.82 -21.67
N GLY A 224 -33.96 -14.50 -21.51
CA GLY A 224 -34.81 -13.52 -22.22
C GLY A 224 -34.45 -12.13 -21.71
N GLU A 225 -33.73 -11.26 -22.43
CA GLU A 225 -34.10 -10.66 -23.72
C GLU A 225 -35.61 -10.38 -23.85
N GLY A 226 -36.00 -9.20 -23.37
CA GLY A 226 -37.21 -8.51 -23.80
C GLY A 226 -36.82 -7.37 -24.74
N ARG A 227 -37.00 -7.61 -26.05
CA ARG A 227 -36.92 -6.61 -27.12
C ARG A 227 -38.34 -6.28 -27.61
N ALA A 228 -38.48 -5.06 -28.14
CA ALA A 228 -39.41 -4.65 -29.21
C ALA A 228 -40.84 -4.21 -28.75
N ARG A 229 -41.56 -3.26 -29.38
CA ARG A 229 -41.62 -2.58 -30.70
C ARG A 229 -42.36 -1.22 -30.51
N GLY A 230 -42.42 -0.25 -31.42
CA GLY A 230 -42.15 -0.15 -32.87
C GLY A 230 -41.98 1.34 -33.27
N ALA A 231 -41.26 1.69 -34.34
CA ALA A 231 -41.50 1.49 -35.79
C ALA A 231 -42.41 2.58 -36.40
N THR A 232 -41.83 3.45 -37.23
CA THR A 232 -42.37 3.90 -38.53
C THR A 232 -41.23 4.36 -39.45
N ASP A 233 -41.44 4.06 -40.74
CA ASP A 233 -40.54 4.07 -41.88
C ASP A 233 -40.19 5.44 -42.47
N GLY A 234 -39.18 5.45 -43.35
CA GLY A 234 -38.92 6.55 -44.29
C GLY A 234 -37.68 6.33 -45.17
N HIS A 235 -37.86 5.67 -46.30
CA HIS A 235 -36.90 5.37 -47.36
C HIS A 235 -36.66 6.59 -48.28
N THR A 236 -35.41 6.87 -48.72
CA THR A 236 -35.04 7.21 -50.13
C THR A 236 -33.53 7.47 -50.29
N GLU A 237 -32.85 6.51 -50.93
CA GLU A 237 -32.06 6.60 -52.17
C GLU A 237 -31.38 7.92 -52.60
N GLY A 238 -30.11 7.85 -53.05
CA GLY A 238 -29.45 8.92 -53.80
C GLY A 238 -27.94 8.78 -54.01
N ASP A 239 -27.55 8.04 -55.05
CA ASP A 239 -26.21 7.93 -55.64
C ASP A 239 -25.49 9.28 -55.93
N ARG A 240 -24.15 9.32 -55.76
CA ARG A 240 -23.21 9.55 -56.88
C ARG A 240 -21.75 9.49 -56.48
N ALA A 241 -21.04 8.55 -57.10
CA ALA A 241 -19.60 8.59 -57.30
C ALA A 241 -19.23 9.51 -58.48
N THR A 242 -18.09 10.20 -58.40
CA THR A 242 -17.23 10.45 -59.57
C THR A 242 -15.76 10.64 -59.17
N LYS A 243 -14.94 9.67 -59.60
CA LYS A 243 -13.50 9.83 -59.87
C LYS A 243 -13.29 10.80 -61.05
N LYS A 244 -12.22 11.61 -61.05
CA LYS A 244 -11.20 11.55 -62.12
C LYS A 244 -9.96 12.41 -61.85
N LYS A 245 -8.83 11.80 -62.24
CA LYS A 245 -7.46 12.30 -62.46
C LYS A 245 -7.36 13.71 -63.04
N LYS A 246 -6.31 14.42 -62.63
CA LYS A 246 -5.24 14.85 -63.54
C LYS A 246 -3.90 14.74 -62.83
#